data_AF-A0ABD3UZA6-F1
#
_entry.id   AF-A0ABD3UZA6-F1
#
_cell.length_a   1.000
_cell.length_b   1.000
_cell.length_c   1.000
_cell.angle_alpha   90.00
_cell.angle_beta   90.00
_cell.angle_gamma   90.00
#
_symmetry.space_group_name_H-M   'P 1'
#
loop_
_entity.id
_entity.type
_entity.pdbx_description
1 polymer ?
#
loop_
_entity_poly.entity_id
_entity_poly.type
_entity_poly.pdbx_seq_one_letter_code
_entity_poly.pdbx_strand_id
1 'polypeptide(L)'
;MNGAGEHIAKMNGAGEHINIMNGAGEHITRLNGAREHITGMNGAEEHINIMNEAGEHINIMNRAGEHITKTNGAGEHITNMNDAGEYTNIMNGAGEHITRLNGAGEHITRMNCAGEHITRKNVAEDHINIINGAGKHINIMNGAGEQITTMNGAGEQINIKNGVGEHINIMNGAGENITKMDDAGEYTNIMNGAGEHITRLNGAREHITRMNGSEEHINIMNGAESI
;
A
#
# COMPACT_ATOMS: atom_id res chain seq x y z
N MET A 1 8.16 20.11 -15.93
CA MET A 1 8.10 21.48 -15.35
C MET A 1 9.14 21.53 -14.24
N ASN A 2 10.01 22.56 -14.23
CA ASN A 2 11.06 22.72 -13.22
C ASN A 2 10.86 24.07 -12.52
N GLY A 3 10.81 24.10 -11.18
CA GLY A 3 10.65 25.34 -10.42
C GLY A 3 10.88 25.17 -8.92
N ALA A 4 11.36 26.21 -8.25
CA ALA A 4 11.44 26.31 -6.80
C ALA A 4 10.34 27.26 -6.28
N GLY A 5 9.81 27.01 -5.09
CA GLY A 5 8.75 27.80 -4.45
C GLY A 5 7.35 27.19 -4.61
N GLU A 6 6.32 28.01 -4.41
CA GLU A 6 4.91 27.59 -4.53
C GLU A 6 4.48 27.48 -6.00
N HIS A 7 4.04 26.29 -6.44
CA HIS A 7 3.53 26.11 -7.81
C HIS A 7 2.28 25.24 -7.87
N ILE A 8 1.37 25.58 -8.79
CA ILE A 8 0.24 24.73 -9.18
C ILE A 8 0.39 24.33 -10.63
N ALA A 9 0.57 23.03 -10.88
CA ALA A 9 0.65 22.46 -12.22
C ALA A 9 -0.63 21.69 -12.54
N LYS A 10 -1.20 21.93 -13.73
CA LYS A 10 -2.30 21.12 -14.26
C LYS A 10 -1.95 20.63 -15.65
N MET A 11 -2.03 19.32 -15.82
CA MET A 11 -1.74 18.66 -17.09
C MET A 11 -2.88 17.73 -17.47
N ASN A 12 -3.32 17.82 -18.72
CA ASN A 12 -4.29 16.92 -19.30
C ASN A 12 -3.64 16.30 -20.54
N GLY A 13 -3.60 14.98 -20.63
CA GLY A 13 -3.12 14.25 -21.80
C GLY A 13 -4.12 13.18 -22.22
N ALA A 14 -4.24 12.98 -23.53
CA ALA A 14 -4.94 11.83 -24.11
C ALA A 14 -4.00 11.18 -25.13
N GLY A 15 -3.85 9.85 -25.08
CA GLY A 15 -2.85 9.13 -25.87
C GLY A 15 -1.55 8.90 -25.10
N GLU A 16 -0.50 8.50 -25.80
CA GLU A 16 0.82 8.22 -25.22
C GLU A 16 1.55 9.51 -24.83
N HIS A 17 1.83 9.72 -23.54
CA HIS A 17 2.63 10.87 -23.08
C HIS A 17 3.60 10.51 -21.95
N ILE A 18 4.74 11.20 -21.93
CA ILE A 18 5.71 11.15 -20.84
C ILE A 18 5.79 12.52 -20.19
N ASN A 19 5.53 12.58 -18.89
CA ASN A 19 5.52 13.81 -18.11
C ASN A 19 6.57 13.74 -17.00
N ILE A 20 7.53 14.68 -17.01
CA ILE A 20 8.54 14.78 -15.96
C ILE A 20 8.44 16.13 -15.26
N MET A 21 8.32 16.08 -13.93
CA MET A 21 8.24 17.24 -13.06
C MET A 21 9.31 17.15 -11.98
N ASN A 22 10.07 18.24 -11.81
CA ASN A 22 11.04 18.38 -10.74
C ASN A 22 10.75 19.68 -9.99
N GLY A 23 10.63 19.64 -8.68
CA GLY A 23 10.38 20.87 -7.91
C GLY A 23 10.77 20.77 -6.45
N ALA A 24 11.23 21.87 -5.87
CA ALA A 24 11.42 22.05 -4.43
C ALA A 24 10.46 23.15 -3.95
N GLY A 25 9.99 23.08 -2.71
CA GLY A 25 8.92 23.95 -2.22
C GLY A 25 7.58 23.23 -2.11
N GLU A 26 6.53 24.02 -1.95
CA GLU A 26 5.14 23.55 -1.89
C GLU A 26 4.56 23.41 -3.31
N HIS A 27 4.16 22.20 -3.71
CA HIS A 27 3.60 21.96 -5.04
C HIS A 27 2.25 21.26 -5.00
N ILE A 28 1.31 21.74 -5.83
CA ILE A 28 0.09 21.00 -6.15
C ILE A 28 0.12 20.62 -7.63
N THR A 29 0.18 19.33 -7.89
CA THR A 29 0.15 18.79 -9.25
C THR A 29 -1.16 18.05 -9.50
N ARG A 30 -1.85 18.41 -10.58
CA ARG A 30 -3.00 17.66 -11.09
C ARG A 30 -2.72 17.12 -12.49
N LEU A 31 -2.78 15.81 -12.63
CA LEU A 31 -2.65 15.12 -13.90
C LEU A 31 -3.95 14.39 -14.23
N ASN A 32 -4.44 14.58 -15.44
CA ASN A 32 -5.52 13.76 -16.01
C ASN A 32 -5.00 13.07 -17.26
N GLY A 33 -4.97 11.74 -17.26
CA GLY A 33 -4.46 10.92 -18.35
C GLY A 33 -5.49 9.89 -18.82
N ALA A 34 -5.49 9.58 -20.11
CA ALA A 34 -6.27 8.49 -20.67
C ALA A 34 -5.46 7.73 -21.73
N ARG A 35 -5.50 6.40 -21.67
CA ARG A 35 -4.67 5.42 -22.40
C ARG A 35 -3.33 5.20 -21.70
N GLU A 36 -2.22 5.31 -22.41
CA GLU A 36 -0.88 4.97 -21.93
C GLU A 36 -0.13 6.23 -21.45
N HIS A 37 0.29 6.27 -20.19
CA HIS A 37 1.08 7.40 -19.69
C HIS A 37 2.21 6.98 -18.76
N ILE A 38 3.30 7.74 -18.81
CA ILE A 38 4.40 7.64 -17.84
C ILE A 38 4.58 8.99 -17.17
N THR A 39 4.47 9.04 -15.85
CA THR A 39 4.69 10.24 -15.06
C THR A 39 5.86 10.04 -14.10
N GLY A 40 6.85 10.91 -14.20
CA GLY A 40 7.96 11.01 -13.25
C GLY A 40 7.86 12.30 -12.44
N MET A 41 7.86 12.20 -11.12
CA MET A 41 7.87 13.36 -10.23
C MET A 41 8.99 13.26 -9.21
N ASN A 42 9.90 14.22 -9.22
CA ASN A 42 10.93 14.35 -8.19
C ASN A 42 10.69 15.65 -7.40
N GLY A 43 10.77 15.59 -6.09
CA GLY A 43 10.67 16.81 -5.32
C GLY A 43 11.04 16.69 -3.85
N ALA A 44 11.17 17.85 -3.20
CA ALA A 44 11.44 17.96 -1.79
C ALA A 44 10.45 18.94 -1.14
N GLU A 45 10.30 18.82 0.18
CA GLU A 45 9.40 19.60 1.04
C GLU A 45 7.96 19.10 0.97
N GLU A 46 7.00 19.86 0.47
CA GLU A 46 5.58 19.53 0.56
C GLU A 46 4.93 19.36 -0.81
N HIS A 47 4.37 18.18 -1.12
CA HIS A 47 3.72 17.97 -2.42
C HIS A 47 2.38 17.26 -2.31
N ILE A 48 1.40 17.81 -3.03
CA ILE A 48 0.11 17.17 -3.26
C ILE A 48 -0.01 16.79 -4.74
N ASN A 49 -0.11 15.49 -4.99
CA ASN A 49 -0.37 14.94 -6.31
C ASN A 49 -1.80 14.42 -6.42
N ILE A 50 -2.49 14.81 -7.48
CA ILE A 50 -3.80 14.27 -7.83
C ILE A 50 -3.72 13.76 -9.27
N MET A 51 -3.84 12.45 -9.43
CA MET A 51 -3.78 11.76 -10.70
C MET A 51 -5.14 11.12 -10.97
N ASN A 52 -5.78 11.48 -12.10
CA ASN A 52 -6.99 10.81 -12.57
C ASN A 52 -6.67 10.13 -13.91
N GLU A 53 -6.59 8.81 -13.89
CA GLU A 53 -5.92 8.04 -14.93
C GLU A 53 -6.79 6.86 -15.37
N ALA A 54 -7.01 6.71 -16.68
CA ALA A 54 -7.69 5.54 -17.24
C ALA A 54 -6.80 4.88 -18.30
N GLY A 55 -6.66 3.56 -18.29
CA GLY A 55 -5.77 2.82 -19.19
C GLY A 55 -4.52 2.31 -18.46
N GLU A 56 -3.37 2.37 -19.11
CA GLU A 56 -2.09 1.84 -18.60
C GLU A 56 -1.19 2.98 -18.13
N HIS A 57 -0.82 3.00 -16.86
CA HIS A 57 -0.06 4.12 -16.29
C HIS A 57 1.14 3.64 -15.48
N ILE A 58 2.26 4.35 -15.64
CA ILE A 58 3.44 4.17 -14.80
C ILE A 58 3.75 5.48 -14.11
N ASN A 59 3.62 5.48 -12.79
CA ASN A 59 3.93 6.62 -11.93
C ASN A 59 5.19 6.33 -11.12
N ILE A 60 6.20 7.19 -11.27
CA ILE A 60 7.48 7.12 -10.55
C ILE A 60 7.62 8.39 -9.73
N MET A 61 7.69 8.24 -8.40
CA MET A 61 7.84 9.34 -7.48
C MET A 61 9.10 9.14 -6.64
N ASN A 62 9.96 10.16 -6.57
CA ASN A 62 11.10 10.18 -5.64
C ASN A 62 11.05 11.47 -4.83
N ARG A 63 10.73 11.36 -3.54
CA ARG A 63 10.40 12.54 -2.73
C ARG A 63 11.04 12.54 -1.35
N ALA A 64 11.21 13.74 -0.79
CA ALA A 64 11.62 13.93 0.60
C ALA A 64 10.76 15.00 1.27
N GLY A 65 10.32 14.78 2.51
CA GLY A 65 9.42 15.68 3.24
C GLY A 65 8.00 15.11 3.36
N GLU A 66 6.99 15.98 3.34
CA GLU A 66 5.58 15.61 3.54
C GLU A 66 4.85 15.50 2.20
N HIS A 67 4.28 14.33 1.88
CA HIS A 67 3.64 14.14 0.58
C HIS A 67 2.29 13.45 0.66
N ILE A 68 1.36 13.92 -0.17
CA ILE A 68 0.07 13.28 -0.37
C ILE A 68 -0.07 12.95 -1.86
N THR A 69 -0.22 11.67 -2.16
CA THR A 69 -0.60 11.21 -3.50
C THR A 69 -2.02 10.68 -3.48
N LYS A 70 -2.84 11.17 -4.41
CA LYS A 70 -4.18 10.64 -4.68
C LYS A 70 -4.22 10.17 -6.13
N THR A 71 -4.45 8.88 -6.32
CA THR A 71 -4.63 8.27 -7.64
C THR A 71 -6.05 7.74 -7.75
N ASN A 72 -6.81 8.23 -8.71
CA ASN A 72 -8.12 7.70 -9.06
C ASN A 72 -8.05 7.14 -10.47
N GLY A 73 -8.44 5.90 -10.68
CA GLY A 73 -8.32 5.36 -12.03
C GLY A 73 -8.91 3.99 -12.28
N ALA A 74 -8.90 3.61 -13.55
CA ALA A 74 -9.23 2.27 -13.98
C ALA A 74 -8.20 1.75 -14.99
N GLY A 75 -7.96 0.44 -15.02
CA GLY A 75 -7.00 -0.19 -15.92
C GLY A 75 -5.78 -0.73 -15.18
N GLU A 76 -4.62 -0.67 -15.82
CA GLU A 76 -3.38 -1.25 -15.31
C GLU A 76 -2.45 -0.14 -14.80
N HIS A 77 -2.03 -0.20 -13.54
CA HIS A 77 -1.25 0.88 -12.93
C HIS A 77 -0.04 0.32 -12.21
N ILE A 78 1.13 0.85 -12.55
CA ILE A 78 2.37 0.63 -11.80
C ILE A 78 2.73 1.93 -11.10
N THR A 79 2.78 1.90 -9.78
CA THR A 79 3.25 3.03 -8.98
C THR A 79 4.50 2.63 -8.21
N ASN A 80 5.60 3.33 -8.45
CA ASN A 80 6.85 3.18 -7.71
C ASN A 80 7.14 4.47 -6.94
N MET A 81 7.39 4.34 -5.65
CA MET A 81 7.66 5.44 -4.73
C MET A 81 8.95 5.17 -3.99
N ASN A 82 9.86 6.14 -4.01
CA ASN A 82 11.06 6.15 -3.17
C ASN A 82 11.04 7.44 -2.36
N ASP A 83 10.42 7.36 -1.18
CA ASP A 83 10.07 8.54 -0.40
C ASP A 83 10.70 8.52 1.00
N ALA A 84 11.06 9.69 1.52
CA ALA A 84 11.55 9.84 2.90
C ALA A 84 10.74 10.93 3.62
N GLY A 85 10.33 10.68 4.86
CA GLY A 85 9.47 11.55 5.64
C GLY A 85 8.03 11.03 5.74
N GLU A 86 7.08 11.92 5.96
CA GLU A 86 5.68 11.56 6.16
C GLU A 86 4.93 11.45 4.83
N TYR A 87 4.25 10.32 4.62
CA TYR A 87 3.61 10.07 3.34
C TYR A 87 2.22 9.47 3.44
N THR A 88 1.28 10.03 2.68
CA THR A 88 -0.05 9.47 2.49
C THR A 88 -0.28 9.13 1.02
N ASN A 89 -0.45 7.83 0.73
CA ASN A 89 -0.96 7.35 -0.56
C ASN A 89 -2.43 6.96 -0.47
N ILE A 90 -3.24 7.49 -1.37
CA ILE A 90 -4.64 7.11 -1.52
C ILE A 90 -4.86 6.66 -2.96
N MET A 91 -5.27 5.41 -3.13
CA MET A 91 -5.64 4.84 -4.43
C MET A 91 -7.12 4.48 -4.40
N ASN A 92 -7.87 4.95 -5.39
CA ASN A 92 -9.24 4.52 -5.63
C ASN A 92 -9.36 4.04 -7.09
N GLY A 93 -9.91 2.85 -7.32
CA GLY A 93 -9.98 2.39 -8.70
C GLY A 93 -10.43 0.96 -8.93
N ALA A 94 -10.34 0.54 -10.19
CA ALA A 94 -10.61 -0.84 -10.57
C ALA A 94 -9.62 -1.31 -11.64
N GLY A 95 -9.15 -2.55 -11.53
CA GLY A 95 -8.24 -3.15 -12.49
C GLY A 95 -7.04 -3.80 -11.80
N GLU A 96 -5.89 -3.75 -12.46
CA GLU A 96 -4.66 -4.38 -11.99
C GLU A 96 -3.69 -3.30 -11.50
N HIS A 97 -3.26 -3.39 -10.25
CA HIS A 97 -2.38 -2.38 -9.67
C HIS A 97 -1.17 -3.01 -9.01
N ILE A 98 0.01 -2.49 -9.33
CA ILE A 98 1.27 -2.82 -8.68
C ILE A 98 1.80 -1.57 -8.00
N THR A 99 1.80 -1.55 -6.67
CA THR A 99 2.40 -0.48 -5.88
C THR A 99 3.69 -0.98 -5.25
N ARG A 100 4.79 -0.27 -5.47
CA ARG A 100 6.07 -0.48 -4.79
C ARG A 100 6.42 0.79 -4.04
N LEU A 101 6.64 0.66 -2.74
CA LEU A 101 7.07 1.75 -1.89
C LEU A 101 8.35 1.35 -1.17
N ASN A 102 9.38 2.15 -1.34
CA ASN A 102 10.60 2.08 -0.55
C ASN A 102 10.74 3.41 0.18
N GLY A 103 10.96 3.37 1.49
CA GLY A 103 11.05 4.63 2.22
C GLY A 103 11.43 4.48 3.67
N ALA A 104 11.67 5.63 4.29
CA ALA A 104 11.84 5.76 5.73
C ALA A 104 10.93 6.88 6.21
N GLY A 105 10.34 6.70 7.39
CA GLY A 105 9.37 7.63 7.97
C GLY A 105 7.98 7.02 8.07
N GLU A 106 7.04 7.85 8.53
CA GLU A 106 5.66 7.43 8.74
C GLU A 106 4.88 7.34 7.43
N HIS A 107 4.19 6.23 7.23
CA HIS A 107 3.52 5.95 5.97
C HIS A 107 2.09 5.46 6.15
N ILE A 108 1.16 6.16 5.51
CA ILE A 108 -0.24 5.76 5.41
C ILE A 108 -0.56 5.40 3.97
N THR A 109 -1.06 4.20 3.75
CA THR A 109 -1.61 3.79 2.46
C THR A 109 -3.06 3.39 2.63
N ARG A 110 -3.93 3.98 1.81
CA ARG A 110 -5.33 3.60 1.71
C ARG A 110 -5.65 3.22 0.26
N MET A 111 -6.11 2.00 0.07
CA MET A 111 -6.58 1.51 -1.23
C MET A 111 -8.07 1.22 -1.11
N ASN A 112 -8.88 1.78 -2.00
CA ASN A 112 -10.29 1.44 -2.17
C ASN A 112 -10.51 0.96 -3.60
N CYS A 113 -10.29 -0.33 -3.83
CA CYS A 113 -10.13 -0.84 -5.18
C CYS A 113 -10.78 -2.19 -5.43
N ALA A 114 -11.21 -2.41 -6.67
CA ALA A 114 -11.59 -3.74 -7.15
C ALA A 114 -10.53 -4.31 -8.11
N GLY A 115 -10.42 -5.63 -8.20
CA GLY A 115 -9.53 -6.32 -9.14
C GLY A 115 -8.30 -6.95 -8.49
N GLU A 116 -7.15 -6.90 -9.16
CA GLU A 116 -5.92 -7.54 -8.70
C GLU A 116 -4.90 -6.51 -8.24
N HIS A 117 -4.39 -6.66 -7.03
CA HIS A 117 -3.54 -5.66 -6.39
C HIS A 117 -2.32 -6.30 -5.76
N ILE A 118 -1.13 -5.83 -6.14
CA ILE A 118 0.12 -6.22 -5.50
C ILE A 118 0.74 -4.98 -4.88
N THR A 119 0.84 -4.97 -3.56
CA THR A 119 1.56 -3.94 -2.82
C THR A 119 2.82 -4.53 -2.23
N ARG A 120 3.96 -3.90 -2.50
CA ARG A 120 5.25 -4.23 -1.90
C ARG A 120 5.79 -3.01 -1.18
N LYS A 121 6.17 -3.19 0.08
CA LYS A 121 6.69 -2.13 0.94
C LYS A 121 8.00 -2.56 1.55
N ASN A 122 9.02 -1.74 1.40
CA ASN A 122 10.26 -1.83 2.15
C ASN A 122 10.36 -0.53 2.96
N VAL A 123 9.96 -0.60 4.23
CA VAL A 123 9.79 0.60 5.07
C VAL A 123 10.56 0.44 6.37
N ALA A 124 11.07 1.55 6.88
CA ALA A 124 11.53 1.66 8.25
C ALA A 124 10.55 2.57 9.00
N GLU A 125 10.27 2.23 10.27
CA GLU A 125 9.36 2.95 11.18
C GLU A 125 7.88 2.56 10.93
N ASP A 126 6.96 3.47 11.24
CA ASP A 126 5.56 3.12 11.42
C ASP A 126 4.77 3.18 10.12
N HIS A 127 3.98 2.15 9.86
CA HIS A 127 3.17 2.09 8.65
C HIS A 127 1.76 1.56 8.89
N ILE A 128 0.78 2.30 8.33
CA ILE A 128 -0.64 1.94 8.31
C ILE A 128 -1.04 1.61 6.88
N ASN A 129 -1.53 0.39 6.66
CA ASN A 129 -2.04 -0.07 5.38
C ASN A 129 -3.52 -0.44 5.50
N ILE A 130 -4.38 0.27 4.78
CA ILE A 130 -5.82 0.02 4.76
C ILE A 130 -6.21 -0.33 3.34
N ILE A 131 -6.72 -1.54 3.14
CA ILE A 131 -7.21 -2.03 1.86
C ILE A 131 -8.70 -2.30 2.02
N ASN A 132 -9.51 -1.64 1.21
CA ASN A 132 -10.94 -1.86 1.10
C ASN A 132 -11.26 -2.30 -0.33
N GLY A 133 -11.99 -3.39 -0.51
CA GLY A 133 -12.50 -3.74 -1.83
C GLY A 133 -12.62 -5.22 -2.11
N ALA A 134 -12.69 -5.58 -3.38
CA ALA A 134 -12.96 -6.94 -3.81
C ALA A 134 -12.00 -7.42 -4.88
N GLY A 135 -11.58 -8.68 -4.77
CA GLY A 135 -10.69 -9.33 -5.73
C GLY A 135 -9.48 -9.96 -5.05
N LYS A 136 -8.33 -9.92 -5.73
CA LYS A 136 -7.10 -10.57 -5.28
C LYS A 136 -6.12 -9.52 -4.80
N HIS A 137 -5.72 -9.58 -3.54
CA HIS A 137 -4.74 -8.64 -3.01
C HIS A 137 -3.57 -9.37 -2.38
N ILE A 138 -2.37 -8.98 -2.78
CA ILE A 138 -1.12 -9.44 -2.23
C ILE A 138 -0.42 -8.24 -1.60
N ASN A 139 -0.31 -8.25 -0.29
CA ASN A 139 0.44 -7.26 0.47
C ASN A 139 1.73 -7.90 1.00
N ILE A 140 2.87 -7.37 0.59
CA ILE A 140 4.19 -7.79 1.04
C ILE A 140 4.84 -6.61 1.74
N MET A 141 5.22 -6.81 2.99
CA MET A 141 5.82 -5.79 3.83
C MET A 141 7.13 -6.33 4.38
N ASN A 142 8.23 -5.63 4.07
CA ASN A 142 9.52 -5.85 4.68
C ASN A 142 9.91 -4.61 5.47
N GLY A 143 10.35 -4.75 6.71
CA GLY A 143 10.69 -3.56 7.48
C GLY A 143 10.85 -3.76 8.97
N ALA A 144 10.94 -2.65 9.69
CA ALA A 144 10.88 -2.63 11.14
C ALA A 144 9.97 -1.51 11.64
N GLY A 145 9.45 -1.64 12.86
CA GLY A 145 8.57 -0.64 13.49
C GLY A 145 7.15 -1.15 13.73
N GLU A 146 6.22 -0.26 14.03
CA GLU A 146 4.82 -0.60 14.27
C GLU A 146 4.03 -0.64 12.97
N GLN A 147 3.29 -1.74 12.76
CA GLN A 147 2.72 -2.06 11.45
C GLN A 147 1.28 -2.51 11.56
N ILE A 148 0.36 -1.63 11.16
CA ILE A 148 -1.07 -1.92 11.14
C ILE A 148 -1.48 -2.23 9.70
N THR A 149 -2.06 -3.41 9.49
CA THR A 149 -2.66 -3.80 8.22
C THR A 149 -4.13 -4.12 8.45
N THR A 150 -5.01 -3.40 7.76
CA THR A 150 -6.45 -3.65 7.76
C THR A 150 -6.89 -3.98 6.35
N MET A 151 -7.46 -5.17 6.15
CA MET A 151 -8.05 -5.58 4.87
C MET A 151 -9.54 -5.81 5.08
N ASN A 152 -10.36 -5.02 4.39
CA ASN A 152 -11.80 -5.11 4.41
C ASN A 152 -12.33 -5.47 3.02
N GLY A 153 -13.09 -6.56 2.92
CA GLY A 153 -13.87 -6.87 1.72
C GLY A 153 -13.82 -8.34 1.31
N ALA A 154 -13.88 -8.64 0.02
CA ALA A 154 -14.12 -10.00 -0.45
C ALA A 154 -13.06 -10.51 -1.44
N GLY A 155 -12.69 -11.78 -1.34
CA GLY A 155 -11.82 -12.46 -2.30
C GLY A 155 -10.57 -13.08 -1.67
N GLU A 156 -9.51 -13.22 -2.47
CA GLU A 156 -8.25 -13.84 -2.05
C GLU A 156 -7.31 -12.76 -1.50
N GLN A 157 -6.87 -12.90 -0.26
CA GLN A 157 -5.97 -11.95 0.41
C GLN A 157 -4.72 -12.67 0.90
N ILE A 158 -3.56 -12.20 0.47
CA ILE A 158 -2.27 -12.72 0.91
C ILE A 158 -1.51 -11.59 1.59
N ASN A 159 -1.23 -11.75 2.89
CA ASN A 159 -0.38 -10.85 3.65
C ASN A 159 0.93 -11.54 4.00
N ILE A 160 2.05 -10.98 3.56
CA ILE A 160 3.39 -11.47 3.86
C ILE A 160 4.13 -10.37 4.61
N LYS A 161 4.62 -10.67 5.80
CA LYS A 161 5.45 -9.77 6.61
C LYS A 161 6.81 -10.44 6.89
N ASN A 162 7.89 -9.70 6.66
CA ASN A 162 9.27 -10.07 7.01
C ASN A 162 9.96 -8.88 7.71
N GLY A 163 10.59 -9.05 8.87
CA GLY A 163 10.99 -7.86 9.64
C GLY A 163 11.24 -8.04 11.13
N VAL A 164 11.13 -6.93 11.87
CA VAL A 164 11.20 -6.87 13.33
C VAL A 164 10.25 -5.78 13.83
N GLY A 165 9.36 -6.09 14.77
CA GLY A 165 8.50 -5.05 15.35
C GLY A 165 7.15 -5.57 15.83
N GLU A 166 6.20 -4.66 15.96
CA GLU A 166 4.83 -4.97 16.38
C GLU A 166 3.90 -4.93 15.18
N HIS A 167 3.12 -6.01 15.02
CA HIS A 167 2.28 -6.18 13.85
C HIS A 167 0.83 -6.44 14.25
N ILE A 168 -0.05 -5.53 13.86
CA ILE A 168 -1.49 -5.71 13.95
C ILE A 168 -2.02 -6.03 12.55
N ASN A 169 -2.72 -7.15 12.42
CA ASN A 169 -3.42 -7.52 11.20
C ASN A 169 -4.92 -7.68 11.49
N ILE A 170 -5.73 -6.91 10.77
CA ILE A 170 -7.18 -6.91 10.89
C ILE A 170 -7.75 -7.34 9.54
N MET A 171 -8.36 -8.52 9.51
CA MET A 171 -9.03 -9.07 8.33
C MET A 171 -10.53 -9.01 8.58
N ASN A 172 -11.25 -8.19 7.82
CA ASN A 172 -12.72 -8.17 7.86
C ASN A 172 -13.29 -8.52 6.49
N GLY A 173 -14.11 -9.56 6.40
CA GLY A 173 -14.87 -9.86 5.18
C GLY A 173 -14.84 -11.33 4.78
N ALA A 174 -15.01 -11.61 3.49
CA ALA A 174 -15.30 -12.97 3.03
C ALA A 174 -14.29 -13.49 2.01
N GLY A 175 -13.85 -14.75 2.16
CA GLY A 175 -12.97 -15.40 1.17
C GLY A 175 -11.79 -16.11 1.79
N GLU A 176 -10.72 -16.25 1.01
CA GLU A 176 -9.51 -16.98 1.38
C GLU A 176 -8.43 -16.00 1.84
N ASN A 177 -7.94 -16.19 3.05
CA ASN A 177 -6.97 -15.30 3.68
C ASN A 177 -5.72 -16.08 4.09
N ILE A 178 -4.57 -15.71 3.53
CA ILE A 178 -3.28 -16.28 3.87
C ILE A 178 -2.45 -15.20 4.55
N THR A 179 -2.06 -15.44 5.79
CA THR A 179 -1.10 -14.61 6.52
C THR A 179 0.17 -15.40 6.74
N LYS A 180 1.29 -14.92 6.20
CA LYS A 180 2.63 -15.46 6.42
C LYS A 180 3.49 -14.41 7.10
N MET A 181 4.11 -14.78 8.20
CA MET A 181 4.98 -13.90 8.98
C MET A 181 6.30 -14.61 9.29
N ASP A 182 7.39 -13.90 9.09
CA ASP A 182 8.78 -14.33 9.36
C ASP A 182 9.53 -13.17 10.03
N ASP A 183 9.07 -12.75 11.21
CA ASP A 183 9.61 -11.61 11.95
C ASP A 183 9.94 -12.00 13.39
N ALA A 184 10.90 -11.29 13.97
CA ALA A 184 11.13 -11.29 15.41
C ALA A 184 10.30 -10.16 16.03
N GLY A 185 9.18 -10.48 16.68
CA GLY A 185 8.23 -9.45 17.11
C GLY A 185 6.97 -9.95 17.80
N GLU A 186 6.06 -9.01 18.08
CA GLU A 186 4.74 -9.27 18.66
C GLU A 186 3.64 -9.15 17.59
N TYR A 187 2.64 -10.01 17.69
CA TYR A 187 1.61 -10.11 16.66
C TYR A 187 0.21 -10.18 17.24
N THR A 188 -0.67 -9.34 16.70
CA THR A 188 -2.11 -9.43 16.94
C THR A 188 -2.84 -9.61 15.62
N ASN A 189 -3.46 -10.77 15.45
CA ASN A 189 -4.35 -11.08 14.34
C ASN A 189 -5.80 -11.00 14.80
N ILE A 190 -6.59 -10.16 14.15
CA ILE A 190 -8.03 -10.03 14.36
C ILE A 190 -8.70 -10.41 13.04
N MET A 191 -9.49 -11.48 13.06
CA MET A 191 -10.21 -11.99 11.89
C MET A 191 -11.70 -11.94 12.19
N ASN A 192 -12.44 -11.17 11.39
CA ASN A 192 -13.90 -11.09 11.47
C ASN A 192 -14.50 -11.36 10.08
N GLY A 193 -14.98 -12.56 9.82
CA GLY A 193 -15.38 -12.88 8.46
C GLY A 193 -16.08 -14.20 8.24
N ALA A 194 -16.14 -14.59 6.98
CA ALA A 194 -16.55 -15.94 6.59
C ALA A 194 -15.59 -16.45 5.52
N GLY A 195 -15.09 -17.67 5.67
CA GLY A 195 -14.18 -18.28 4.71
C GLY A 195 -13.00 -18.98 5.35
N GLU A 196 -11.92 -19.13 4.59
CA GLU A 196 -10.76 -19.91 5.00
C GLU A 196 -9.61 -18.99 5.40
N HIS A 197 -8.97 -19.32 6.52
CA HIS A 197 -7.86 -18.56 7.06
C HIS A 197 -6.67 -19.48 7.33
N ILE A 198 -5.55 -19.20 6.65
CA ILE A 198 -4.28 -19.87 6.88
C ILE A 198 -3.32 -18.87 7.50
N THR A 199 -2.86 -19.16 8.70
CA THR A 199 -1.82 -18.40 9.39
C THR A 199 -0.56 -19.24 9.50
N ARG A 200 0.56 -18.70 9.04
CA ARG A 200 1.88 -19.28 9.21
C ARG A 200 2.82 -18.28 9.88
N LEU A 201 3.32 -18.64 11.05
CA LEU A 201 4.21 -17.81 11.86
C LEU A 201 5.55 -18.51 12.07
N ASN A 202 6.63 -17.78 11.81
CA ASN A 202 7.99 -18.16 12.12
C ASN A 202 8.66 -17.01 12.90
N GLY A 203 9.31 -17.30 14.03
CA GLY A 203 10.16 -16.32 14.74
C GLY A 203 9.45 -15.33 15.69
N ALA A 204 8.12 -15.36 15.75
CA ALA A 204 7.33 -14.50 16.65
C ALA A 204 7.64 -14.77 18.13
N ARG A 205 7.80 -13.69 18.92
CA ARG A 205 7.97 -13.79 20.37
C ARG A 205 6.62 -14.00 21.07
N GLU A 206 5.63 -13.20 20.70
CA GLU A 206 4.27 -13.27 21.23
C GLU A 206 3.25 -13.21 20.09
N HIS A 207 2.16 -13.97 20.22
CA HIS A 207 1.12 -14.04 19.22
C HIS A 207 -0.27 -14.14 19.85
N ILE A 208 -1.16 -13.27 19.41
CA ILE A 208 -2.58 -13.25 19.77
C ILE A 208 -3.39 -13.41 18.49
N THR A 209 -4.33 -14.36 18.49
CA THR A 209 -5.38 -14.48 17.47
C THR A 209 -6.75 -14.32 18.09
N ARG A 210 -7.55 -13.39 17.54
CA ARG A 210 -8.97 -13.25 17.82
C ARG A 210 -9.76 -13.52 16.54
N MET A 211 -10.71 -14.45 16.61
CA MET A 211 -11.58 -14.81 15.49
C MET A 211 -13.05 -14.59 15.85
N ASN A 212 -13.84 -14.07 14.91
CA ASN A 212 -15.28 -13.90 15.05
C ASN A 212 -15.95 -14.06 13.68
N GLY A 213 -16.44 -15.26 13.38
CA GLY A 213 -16.91 -15.60 12.05
C GLY A 213 -17.24 -17.08 11.87
N SER A 214 -17.78 -17.46 10.70
CA SER A 214 -17.88 -18.85 10.28
C SER A 214 -16.66 -19.20 9.42
N GLU A 215 -15.58 -19.63 10.07
CA GLU A 215 -14.26 -19.74 9.45
C GLU A 215 -13.69 -21.15 9.62
N GLU A 216 -13.00 -21.65 8.58
CA GLU A 216 -12.02 -22.74 8.75
C GLU A 216 -10.64 -22.11 8.97
N HIS A 217 -9.98 -22.46 10.07
CA HIS A 217 -8.68 -21.88 10.44
C HIS A 217 -7.59 -22.94 10.54
N ILE A 218 -6.48 -22.70 9.86
CA ILE A 218 -5.26 -23.49 9.94
C ILE A 218 -4.15 -22.59 10.47
N ASN A 219 -3.58 -22.98 11.62
CA ASN A 219 -2.42 -22.31 12.20
C ASN A 219 -1.17 -23.19 12.14
N ILE A 220 -0.08 -22.67 11.57
CA ILE A 220 1.23 -23.34 11.49
C ILE A 220 2.25 -22.42 12.17
N MET A 221 2.71 -22.81 13.36
CA MET A 221 3.64 -21.99 14.15
C MET A 221 4.97 -22.72 14.37
N ASN A 222 6.09 -22.07 14.07
CA ASN A 222 7.43 -22.54 14.41
C ASN A 222 8.17 -21.50 15.24
N GLY A 223 8.56 -21.84 16.46
CA GLY A 223 9.42 -21.00 17.31
C GLY A 223 8.71 -19.91 18.11
N ALA A 224 7.38 -19.93 18.23
CA ALA A 224 6.59 -18.99 19.02
C ALA A 224 6.06 -19.62 20.32
N GLU A 225 6.04 -18.85 21.42
CA GLU A 225 5.24 -19.16 22.61
C GLU A 225 3.80 -18.65 22.37
N SER A 226 2.82 -19.55 22.29
CA SER A 226 1.40 -19.20 22.10
C SER A 226 0.79 -18.82 23.45
N ILE A 227 0.07 -17.69 23.52
CA ILE A 227 -0.78 -17.28 24.66
C ILE A 227 -2.25 -17.33 24.24
#